data_AF-A0A5E4NBK5-F1
#
_entry.id   AF-A0A5E4NBK5-F1
#
_cell.length_a   1.000
_cell.length_b   1.000
_cell.length_c   1.000
_cell.angle_alpha   90.00
_cell.angle_beta   90.00
_cell.angle_gamma   90.00
#
_symmetry.space_group_name_H-M   'P 1'
#
loop_
_entity.id
_entity.type
_entity.pdbx_description
1 polymer ?
#
loop_
_entity_poly.entity_id
_entity_poly.type
_entity_poly.pdbx_seq_one_letter_code
_entity_poly.pdbx_strand_id
1 'polypeptide(L)'
;MGTVVEELLYHCTSPSNAAQIARHNIDWRLTRRSRYGKGACFSKSPCYASMKAGATGAFIICKVLMRAVQSIHYVNYSLKIPCEGYDTTSGNRGNVIVKYDDYTFYPEYIVYYRN
;
A
#
# COMPACT_ATOMS: atom_id res chain seq x y z
N MET A 1 -22.73 7.20 -4.68
CA MET A 1 -21.83 7.25 -3.51
C MET A 1 -21.60 5.83 -3.04
N GLY A 2 -20.33 5.40 -2.91
CA GLY A 2 -19.98 4.03 -2.52
C GLY A 2 -19.85 3.87 -1.01
N THR A 3 -20.08 2.65 -0.52
CA THR A 3 -19.84 2.28 0.89
C THR A 3 -18.34 2.19 1.13
N VAL A 4 -17.86 2.72 2.26
CA VAL A 4 -16.46 2.55 2.68
C VAL A 4 -16.30 1.16 3.30
N VAL A 5 -15.29 0.42 2.86
CA VAL A 5 -14.91 -0.87 3.42
C VAL A 5 -13.52 -0.78 4.04
N GLU A 6 -13.33 -1.46 5.18
CA GLU A 6 -12.02 -1.66 5.79
C GLU A 6 -11.47 -3.02 5.32
N GLU A 7 -10.26 -3.03 4.76
CA GLU A 7 -9.54 -4.25 4.42
C GLU A 7 -8.19 -4.34 5.15
N LEU A 8 -7.79 -5.57 5.51
CA LEU A 8 -6.45 -5.85 5.99
C LEU A 8 -5.51 -6.06 4.81
N LEU A 9 -4.51 -5.19 4.67
CA LEU A 9 -3.53 -5.20 3.59
C LEU A 9 -2.09 -5.20 4.12
N TYR A 10 -1.14 -5.58 3.25
CA TYR A 10 0.27 -5.75 3.60
C TYR A 10 1.13 -4.67 2.97
N HIS A 11 1.90 -3.94 3.78
CA HIS A 11 2.94 -3.03 3.33
C HIS A 11 4.32 -3.66 3.56
N CYS A 12 5.02 -3.97 2.47
CA CYS A 12 6.39 -4.49 2.55
C CYS A 12 7.39 -3.38 2.83
N THR A 13 8.32 -3.63 3.75
CA THR A 13 9.32 -2.64 4.14
C THR A 13 10.57 -3.32 4.72
N SER A 14 11.57 -2.52 5.11
CA SER A 14 12.72 -3.03 5.88
C SER A 14 12.40 -3.09 7.38
N PRO A 15 13.07 -3.95 8.16
CA PRO A 15 12.93 -3.98 9.61
C PRO A 15 13.13 -2.61 10.29
N SER A 16 14.09 -1.82 9.81
CA SER A 16 14.37 -0.46 10.31
C SER A 16 13.22 0.51 10.04
N ASN A 17 12.64 0.45 8.84
CA ASN A 17 11.51 1.30 8.47
C ASN A 17 10.22 0.87 9.17
N ALA A 18 10.05 -0.42 9.47
CA ALA A 18 8.86 -0.91 10.18
C ALA A 18 8.67 -0.21 11.54
N ALA A 19 9.75 -0.06 12.30
CA ALA A 19 9.73 0.66 13.58
C ALA A 19 9.39 2.15 13.42
N GLN A 20 9.86 2.80 12.35
CA GLN A 20 9.54 4.20 12.05
C GLN A 20 8.07 4.35 11.67
N ILE A 21 7.55 3.46 10.81
CA ILE A 21 6.15 3.48 10.37
C ILE A 21 5.20 3.26 11.55
N ALA A 22 5.53 2.37 12.49
CA ALA A 22 4.69 2.18 13.68
C ALA A 22 4.60 3.43 14.57
N ARG A 23 5.60 4.33 14.53
CA ARG A 23 5.60 5.58 15.31
C ARG A 23 5.00 6.77 14.57
N HIS A 24 5.19 6.82 13.25
CA HIS A 24 4.95 8.01 12.45
C HIS A 24 3.98 7.79 11.28
N ASN A 25 3.37 6.61 11.20
CA ASN A 25 2.59 6.14 10.06
C ASN A 25 3.44 6.01 8.76
N ILE A 26 2.83 5.55 7.67
CA ILE A 26 3.49 5.45 6.37
C ILE A 26 3.54 6.84 5.73
N ASP A 27 4.75 7.40 5.56
CA ASP A 27 4.93 8.61 4.76
C ASP A 27 5.01 8.28 3.26
N TRP A 28 3.87 8.36 2.59
CA TRP A 28 3.77 8.11 1.15
C TRP A 28 4.57 9.10 0.29
N ARG A 29 4.98 10.25 0.84
CA ARG A 29 5.78 11.26 0.13
C ARG A 29 7.19 10.76 -0.16
N LEU A 30 7.67 9.76 0.59
CA LEU A 30 8.94 9.08 0.36
C LEU A 30 8.88 8.08 -0.82
N THR A 31 7.70 7.80 -1.40
CA THR A 31 7.55 6.89 -2.53
C THR A 31 8.24 7.44 -3.78
N ARG A 32 9.39 6.85 -4.12
CA ARG A 32 10.20 7.18 -5.31
C ARG A 32 9.76 6.43 -6.57
N ARG A 33 9.34 5.16 -6.42
CA ARG A 33 8.93 4.30 -7.53
C ARG A 33 7.43 4.08 -7.47
N SER A 34 6.72 4.53 -8.50
CA SER A 34 5.27 4.36 -8.64
C SER A 34 4.95 3.72 -9.98
N ARG A 35 4.06 2.71 -9.97
CA ARG A 35 3.55 2.05 -11.19
C ARG A 35 2.06 2.24 -11.40
N TYR A 36 1.35 2.55 -10.32
CA TYR A 36 -0.12 2.62 -10.26
C TYR A 36 -0.58 3.83 -9.44
N GLY A 37 0.29 4.82 -9.22
CA GLY A 37 0.03 5.92 -8.28
C GLY A 37 1.24 6.26 -7.41
N LYS A 38 1.41 7.54 -7.08
CA LYS A 38 2.42 8.00 -6.12
C LYS A 38 1.78 8.14 -4.74
N GLY A 39 1.74 7.04 -4.01
CA GLY A 39 1.10 6.96 -2.69
C GLY A 39 1.67 5.85 -1.81
N ALA A 40 1.00 5.58 -0.70
CA ALA A 40 1.28 4.44 0.16
C ALA A 40 0.84 3.16 -0.54
N CYS A 41 1.78 2.23 -0.73
CA CYS A 41 1.54 1.00 -1.48
C CYS A 41 1.26 -0.16 -0.54
N PHE A 42 0.20 -0.90 -0.81
CA PHE A 42 -0.20 -2.10 -0.08
C PHE A 42 -0.42 -3.26 -1.04
N SER A 43 -0.52 -4.47 -0.51
CA SER A 43 -0.90 -5.67 -1.25
C SER A 43 -2.01 -6.43 -0.52
N LYS A 44 -2.90 -7.09 -1.27
CA LYS A 44 -3.83 -8.10 -0.73
C LYS A 44 -3.14 -9.43 -0.43
N SER A 45 -1.95 -9.67 -0.99
CA SER A 45 -1.23 -10.94 -0.87
C SER A 45 0.06 -10.78 -0.06
N PRO A 46 0.22 -11.50 1.06
CA PRO A 46 1.47 -11.47 1.84
C PRO A 46 2.63 -12.08 1.04
N CYS A 47 2.36 -13.09 0.20
CA CYS A 47 3.34 -13.69 -0.71
C CYS A 47 3.82 -12.69 -1.78
N TYR A 48 2.90 -11.89 -2.33
CA TYR A 48 3.30 -10.83 -3.26
C TYR A 48 4.14 -9.76 -2.57
N ALA A 49 3.73 -9.34 -1.37
CA ALA A 49 4.48 -8.37 -0.56
C ALA A 49 5.89 -8.90 -0.23
N SER A 50 6.03 -10.19 0.13
CA SER A 50 7.31 -10.81 0.50
C SER A 50 8.30 -10.84 -0.66
N MET A 51 7.83 -11.21 -1.84
CA MET A 51 8.63 -11.20 -3.06
C MET A 51 9.17 -9.80 -3.39
N LYS A 52 8.51 -8.72 -2.93
CA LYS A 52 8.96 -7.34 -3.13
C LYS A 52 9.86 -6.80 -2.02
N ALA A 53 9.82 -7.38 -0.82
CA ALA A 53 10.60 -6.94 0.34
C ALA A 53 12.08 -7.38 0.29
N GLY A 54 12.40 -8.44 -0.46
CA GLY A 54 13.74 -9.05 -0.47
C GLY A 54 13.95 -10.04 0.68
N ALA A 55 15.18 -10.57 0.82
CA ALA A 55 15.49 -11.70 1.72
C ALA A 55 15.40 -11.37 3.22
N THR A 56 15.52 -10.09 3.61
CA THR A 56 15.52 -9.62 5.00
C THR A 56 14.36 -8.66 5.29
N GLY A 57 13.24 -8.84 4.59
CA GLY A 57 12.07 -7.97 4.67
C GLY A 57 11.29 -8.07 5.98
N ALA A 58 10.48 -7.06 6.23
CA ALA A 58 9.38 -7.09 7.21
C ALA A 58 8.07 -6.71 6.50
N PHE A 59 6.94 -7.12 7.07
CA PHE A 59 5.64 -6.58 6.69
C PHE A 59 5.06 -5.74 7.79
N ILE A 60 4.25 -4.79 7.38
CA ILE A 60 3.26 -4.15 8.23
C ILE A 60 1.90 -4.61 7.73
N ILE A 61 1.09 -5.13 8.63
CA ILE A 61 -0.32 -5.39 8.36
C ILE A 61 -1.07 -4.11 8.74
N CYS A 62 -1.80 -3.56 7.77
CA CYS A 62 -2.53 -2.31 7.91
C CYS A 62 -4.02 -2.55 7.71
N LYS A 63 -4.85 -1.88 8.51
CA LYS A 63 -6.26 -1.63 8.18
C LYS A 63 -6.31 -0.48 7.18
N VAL A 64 -7.00 -0.67 6.06
CA VAL A 64 -7.05 0.32 4.97
C VAL A 64 -8.50 0.57 4.57
N LEU A 65 -8.90 1.83 4.57
CA LEU A 65 -10.21 2.29 4.15
C LEU A 65 -10.25 2.47 2.63
N MET A 66 -11.18 1.80 1.97
CA MET A 66 -11.40 1.89 0.52
C MET A 66 -12.85 2.20 0.21
N ARG A 67 -13.09 3.14 -0.70
CA ARG A 67 -14.45 3.49 -1.13
C ARG A 67 -14.65 3.28 -2.63
N ALA A 68 -13.75 3.82 -3.43
CA ALA A 68 -13.87 3.84 -4.88
C ALA A 68 -12.51 3.52 -5.51
N VAL A 69 -12.40 2.31 -6.03
CA VAL A 69 -11.14 1.75 -6.53
C VAL A 69 -11.07 1.88 -8.05
N GLN A 70 -10.06 2.62 -8.54
CA GLN A 70 -9.76 2.71 -9.95
C GLN A 70 -8.84 1.55 -10.35
N SER A 71 -9.29 0.71 -11.27
CA SER A 71 -8.45 -0.35 -11.84
C SER A 71 -7.49 0.21 -12.89
N ILE A 72 -6.20 0.05 -12.66
CA ILE A 72 -5.13 0.45 -13.57
C ILE A 72 -4.58 -0.82 -14.26
N HIS A 73 -5.00 -1.02 -15.50
CA HIS A 73 -4.68 -2.23 -16.27
C HIS A 73 -3.23 -2.28 -16.78
N TYR A 74 -2.64 -1.12 -17.06
CA TYR A 74 -1.28 -0.97 -17.59
C TYR A 74 -0.44 -0.12 -16.66
N VAL A 75 0.86 -0.42 -16.56
CA VAL A 75 1.77 0.40 -15.74
C VAL A 75 1.76 1.84 -16.24
N ASN A 76 1.54 2.77 -15.33
CA ASN A 76 1.55 4.20 -15.60
C ASN A 76 2.46 4.90 -14.58
N TYR A 77 3.70 5.17 -14.99
CA TYR A 77 4.70 5.87 -14.17
C TYR A 77 4.37 7.35 -13.96
N SER A 78 3.49 7.92 -14.78
CA SER A 78 3.06 9.32 -14.70
C SER A 78 1.82 9.51 -13.80
N LEU A 79 1.18 8.42 -13.37
CA LEU A 79 -0.01 8.49 -12.51
C LEU A 79 0.38 8.94 -11.11
N LYS A 80 0.00 10.17 -10.74
CA LYS A 80 0.23 10.71 -9.39
C LYS A 80 -0.90 10.37 -8.43
N ILE A 81 -2.14 10.66 -8.83
CA ILE A 81 -3.38 10.46 -8.07
C ILE A 81 -4.42 9.80 -9.00
N PRO A 82 -5.49 9.18 -8.47
CA PRO A 82 -6.51 8.58 -9.31
C PRO A 82 -7.36 9.64 -10.01
N CYS A 83 -8.18 9.20 -10.97
CA CYS A 83 -9.21 10.04 -11.58
C CYS A 83 -10.22 10.54 -10.53
N GLU A 84 -10.91 11.62 -10.86
CA GLU A 84 -11.95 12.18 -10.00
C GLU A 84 -13.01 11.12 -9.64
N GLY A 85 -13.46 11.16 -8.37
CA GLY A 85 -14.42 10.20 -7.81
C GLY A 85 -13.80 8.95 -7.20
N TYR A 86 -12.52 8.68 -7.44
CA TYR A 86 -11.78 7.55 -6.87
C TYR A 86 -10.86 7.98 -5.73
N ASP A 87 -10.72 7.14 -4.71
CA ASP A 87 -9.86 7.37 -3.54
C ASP A 87 -8.69 6.37 -3.45
N THR A 88 -8.68 5.39 -4.35
CA THR A 88 -7.79 4.24 -4.31
C THR A 88 -7.50 3.82 -5.75
N THR A 89 -6.27 3.41 -6.06
CA THR A 89 -5.99 2.65 -7.28
C THR A 89 -5.67 1.21 -6.96
N SER A 90 -6.03 0.32 -7.87
CA SER A 90 -5.58 -1.07 -7.87
C SER A 90 -4.84 -1.39 -9.15
N GLY A 91 -3.69 -2.03 -9.04
CA GLY A 91 -2.85 -2.46 -10.16
C GLY A 91 -2.37 -3.90 -10.00
N ASN A 92 -1.72 -4.40 -11.05
CA ASN A 92 -1.17 -5.76 -11.09
C ASN A 92 -2.19 -6.85 -10.70
N ARG A 93 -3.36 -6.84 -11.36
CA ARG A 93 -4.49 -7.76 -11.08
C ARG A 93 -4.96 -7.71 -9.61
N GLY A 94 -4.97 -6.51 -9.02
CA GLY A 94 -5.42 -6.28 -7.63
C GLY A 94 -4.37 -6.56 -6.56
N ASN A 95 -3.15 -6.97 -6.93
CA ASN A 95 -2.07 -7.22 -5.98
C ASN A 95 -1.40 -5.94 -5.45
N VAL A 96 -1.61 -4.80 -6.10
CA VAL A 96 -1.10 -3.51 -5.63
C VAL A 96 -2.29 -2.58 -5.39
N ILE A 97 -2.38 -2.05 -4.19
CA ILE A 97 -3.36 -1.04 -3.78
C ILE A 97 -2.58 0.23 -3.41
N VAL A 98 -3.03 1.40 -3.86
CA VAL A 98 -2.37 2.67 -3.53
C VAL A 98 -3.35 3.64 -2.88
N LYS A 99 -2.94 4.23 -1.75
CA LYS A 99 -3.65 5.30 -1.03
C LYS A 99 -2.83 6.60 -1.06
N TYR A 100 -3.52 7.74 -1.03
CA TYR A 100 -2.96 9.05 -1.38
C TYR A 100 -3.08 10.11 -0.26
N ASP A 101 -3.45 9.67 0.93
CA ASP A 101 -3.63 10.50 2.13
C ASP A 101 -3.13 9.74 3.36
N ASP A 102 -2.99 10.41 4.50
CA ASP A 102 -2.40 9.82 5.71
C ASP A 102 -3.45 9.19 6.66
N TYR A 103 -4.75 9.35 6.36
CA TYR A 103 -5.85 9.11 7.31
C TYR A 103 -6.68 7.86 6.98
N THR A 104 -6.46 7.28 5.79
CA THR A 104 -7.21 6.12 5.30
C THR A 104 -6.47 4.80 5.49
N PHE A 105 -5.40 4.78 6.27
CA PHE A 105 -4.74 3.54 6.68
C PHE A 105 -4.16 3.63 8.10
N TYR A 106 -4.15 2.49 8.78
CA TYR A 106 -3.65 2.32 10.13
C TYR A 106 -2.70 1.11 10.20
N PRO A 107 -1.39 1.33 10.37
CA PRO A 107 -0.41 0.28 10.70
C PRO A 107 -0.77 -0.39 12.03
N GLU A 108 -1.12 -1.68 12.01
CA GLU A 108 -1.59 -2.40 13.19
C GLU A 108 -0.55 -3.40 13.73
N TYR A 109 0.08 -4.17 12.84
CA TYR A 109 1.06 -5.19 13.25
C TYR A 109 2.36 -5.05 12.45
N ILE A 110 3.50 -5.29 13.11
CA ILE A 110 4.77 -5.55 12.44
C ILE A 110 5.02 -7.06 12.43
N VAL A 111 5.37 -7.61 11.27
CA VAL A 111 5.71 -9.01 11.07
C VAL A 111 7.16 -9.12 10.63
N TYR A 112 7.98 -9.76 11.47
CA TYR A 112 9.34 -10.17 11.14
C TYR A 112 9.32 -11.65 10.75
N TYR A 113 9.95 -11.98 9.63
CA TYR A 113 10.04 -13.35 9.14
C TYR A 113 11.46 -13.61 8.59
N ARG A 114 11.84 -14.88 8.52
CA ARG A 114 13.05 -15.34 7.84
C ARG A 114 12.60 -16.25 6.71
N ASN A 115 13.09 -15.99 5.50
CA ASN A 115 12.94 -16.91 4.38
C ASN A 115 13.94 -18.06 4.52
#